data_AF-A0A8J6T731-F1
#
_entry.id   AF-A0A8J6T731-F1
#
_cell.length_a   1.000
_cell.length_b   1.000
_cell.length_c   1.000
_cell.angle_alpha   90.00
_cell.angle_beta   90.00
_cell.angle_gamma   90.00
#
_symmetry.space_group_name_H-M   'P 1'
#
loop_
_entity.id
_entity.type
_entity.pdbx_description
1 polymer ?
#
loop_
_entity_poly.entity_id
_entity_poly.type
_entity_poly.pdbx_seq_one_letter_code
_entity_poly.pdbx_strand_id
1 'polypeptide(L)'
;MKNIMDGKAMALELCRSWEDLLEQTGLSPEVDYRIRKMINRMTPLLNKMYLKTVKGQEMVLQCAEKTRRIQHQLNSNKEDVYFSLTDLEKTY
;
A
#
# COMPACT_ATOMS: atom_id res chain seq x y z
N MET A 1 6.01 2.89 -27.72
CA MET A 1 6.22 1.82 -26.72
C MET A 1 6.54 2.43 -25.36
N LYS A 2 5.55 2.44 -24.47
CA LYS A 2 5.70 2.27 -23.02
C LYS A 2 4.51 1.40 -22.67
N ASN A 3 4.72 0.18 -22.21
CA ASN A 3 3.64 -0.58 -21.57
C ASN A 3 3.22 0.27 -20.38
N ILE A 4 2.14 1.04 -20.54
CA ILE A 4 1.50 1.72 -19.42
C ILE A 4 1.01 0.57 -18.56
N MET A 5 1.79 0.24 -17.53
CA MET A 5 1.40 -0.73 -16.52
C MET A 5 0.02 -0.30 -16.05
N ASP A 6 -0.97 -1.18 -16.15
CA ASP A 6 -2.34 -0.83 -15.82
C ASP A 6 -2.39 -0.44 -14.33
N GLY A 7 -2.75 0.82 -14.04
CA GLY A 7 -2.84 1.32 -12.66
C GLY A 7 -3.80 0.50 -11.80
N LYS A 8 -4.79 -0.16 -12.43
CA LYS A 8 -5.64 -1.12 -11.74
C LYS A 8 -4.89 -2.38 -11.32
N ALA A 9 -4.03 -2.93 -12.20
CA ALA A 9 -3.22 -4.09 -11.88
C ALA A 9 -2.22 -3.79 -10.75
N MET A 10 -1.54 -2.64 -10.82
CA MET A 10 -0.63 -2.19 -9.76
C MET A 10 -1.35 -2.02 -8.42
N ALA A 11 -2.55 -1.44 -8.43
CA ALA A 11 -3.32 -1.22 -7.22
C ALA A 11 -3.86 -2.54 -6.63
N LEU A 12 -4.21 -3.52 -7.47
CA LEU A 12 -4.56 -4.88 -7.04
C LEU A 12 -3.37 -5.59 -6.37
N GLU A 13 -2.18 -5.50 -6.97
CA GLU A 13 -0.96 -6.05 -6.40
C GLU A 13 -0.61 -5.39 -5.05
N LEU A 14 -0.83 -4.08 -4.93
CA LEU A 14 -0.67 -3.35 -3.69
C LEU A 14 -1.65 -3.81 -2.61
N CYS A 15 -2.93 -3.98 -2.93
CA CYS A 15 -3.91 -4.54 -1.98
C CYS A 15 -3.50 -5.93 -1.50
N ARG A 16 -3.07 -6.81 -2.41
CA ARG A 16 -2.58 -8.15 -2.05
C ARG A 16 -1.37 -8.07 -1.12
N SER A 17 -0.42 -7.18 -1.41
CA SER A 17 0.75 -6.97 -0.54
C SER A 17 0.38 -6.53 0.88
N TRP A 18 -0.72 -5.79 1.03
CA TRP A 18 -1.27 -5.41 2.33
C TRP A 18 -2.04 -6.55 3.00
N GLU A 19 -2.76 -7.37 2.25
CA GLU A 19 -3.40 -8.59 2.75
C GLU A 19 -2.34 -9.57 3.28
N ASP A 20 -1.27 -9.79 2.52
CA ASP A 20 -0.12 -10.63 2.91
C ASP A 20 0.54 -10.11 4.20
N LEU A 21 0.58 -8.78 4.41
CA LEU A 21 1.06 -8.20 5.66
C LEU A 21 0.15 -8.56 6.85
N LEU A 22 -1.17 -8.51 6.66
CA LEU A 22 -2.14 -8.85 7.72
C LEU A 22 -2.06 -10.32 8.14
N GLU A 23 -1.57 -11.20 7.27
CA GLU A 23 -1.35 -12.62 7.59
C GLU A 23 -0.08 -12.85 8.45
N GLN A 24 0.79 -11.84 8.60
CA GLN A 24 1.98 -11.96 9.43
C GLN A 24 1.62 -12.00 10.93
N THR A 25 2.11 -13.03 11.61
CA THR A 25 1.97 -13.15 13.06
C THR A 25 2.83 -12.11 13.80
N GLY A 26 2.26 -11.44 14.80
CA GLY A 26 3.00 -10.49 15.64
C GLY A 26 2.83 -9.02 15.27
N LEU A 27 1.92 -8.68 14.35
CA LEU A 27 1.50 -7.30 14.14
C LEU A 27 0.82 -6.74 15.40
N SER A 28 1.14 -5.49 15.75
CA SER A 28 0.38 -4.81 16.78
C SER A 28 -1.05 -4.51 16.30
N PRO A 29 -2.05 -4.45 17.20
CA PRO A 29 -3.43 -4.16 16.83
C PRO A 29 -3.59 -2.85 16.04
N GLU A 30 -2.76 -1.86 16.32
CA GLU A 30 -2.79 -0.58 15.60
C GLU A 30 -2.25 -0.71 14.16
N VAL A 31 -1.17 -1.45 13.96
CA VAL A 31 -0.61 -1.71 12.62
C VAL A 31 -1.61 -2.49 11.78
N ASP A 32 -2.22 -3.54 12.34
CA ASP A 32 -3.29 -4.31 11.68
C ASP A 32 -4.45 -3.39 11.27
N TYR A 33 -4.96 -2.58 12.20
CA TYR A 33 -6.06 -1.64 11.93
C TYR A 33 -5.74 -0.67 10.77
N ARG A 34 -4.52 -0.10 10.77
CA ARG A 34 -4.11 0.85 9.72
C ARG A 34 -4.00 0.18 8.36
N ILE A 35 -3.44 -1.03 8.29
CA ILE A 35 -3.36 -1.78 7.04
C ILE A 35 -4.77 -2.10 6.50
N ARG A 36 -5.69 -2.56 7.35
CA ARG A 36 -7.11 -2.77 6.96
C ARG A 36 -7.76 -1.50 6.46
N LYS A 37 -7.53 -0.37 7.13
CA LYS A 37 -8.04 0.94 6.72
C LYS A 37 -7.51 1.35 5.33
N MET A 38 -6.25 1.07 5.01
CA MET A 38 -5.68 1.34 3.69
C MET A 38 -6.32 0.48 2.60
N ILE A 39 -6.48 -0.83 2.81
CA ILE A 39 -7.17 -1.73 1.88
C ILE A 39 -8.59 -1.22 1.61
N ASN A 40 -9.33 -0.86 2.66
CA ASN A 40 -10.70 -0.35 2.55
C ASN A 40 -10.78 0.97 1.77
N ARG A 41 -9.72 1.79 1.79
CA ARG A 41 -9.63 3.05 1.03
C ARG A 41 -9.19 2.84 -0.43
N MET A 42 -8.31 1.88 -0.70
CA MET A 42 -7.83 1.56 -2.05
C MET A 42 -8.87 0.78 -2.87
N THR A 43 -9.57 -0.16 -2.25
CA THR A 43 -10.52 -1.05 -2.95
C THR A 43 -11.57 -0.29 -3.79
N PRO A 44 -12.20 0.80 -3.30
CA PRO A 44 -13.11 1.60 -4.11
C PRO A 44 -12.44 2.34 -5.28
N LEU A 45 -11.13 2.59 -5.21
CA LEU A 45 -10.37 3.26 -6.27
C LEU A 45 -10.01 2.31 -7.43
N LEU A 46 -9.96 0.99 -7.19
CA LEU A 46 -9.63 -0.03 -8.20
C LEU A 46 -10.52 0.01 -9.45
N ASN A 47 -11.76 0.49 -9.29
CA ASN A 47 -12.73 0.60 -10.37
C ASN A 47 -12.88 2.02 -10.91
N LYS A 48 -12.11 2.99 -10.41
CA LYS A 48 -12.19 4.39 -10.85
C LYS A 48 -11.29 4.64 -12.06
N MET A 49 -11.80 5.47 -12.97
CA MET A 49 -11.05 5.96 -14.12
C MET A 49 -9.77 6.70 -13.74
N TYR A 50 -9.69 7.23 -12.51
CA TYR A 50 -8.52 7.90 -11.95
C TYR A 50 -7.23 7.07 -12.04
N LEU A 51 -7.30 5.74 -11.86
CA LEU A 51 -6.12 4.86 -11.96
C LEU A 51 -5.60 4.69 -13.39
N LYS A 52 -6.36 5.11 -14.41
CA LYS A 52 -5.89 5.19 -15.80
C LYS A 52 -5.07 6.46 -16.07
N THR A 53 -5.07 7.41 -15.14
CA THR A 53 -4.30 8.65 -15.27
C THR A 53 -2.87 8.46 -14.76
N VAL A 54 -1.94 9.25 -15.30
CA VAL A 54 -0.54 9.26 -14.85
C VAL A 54 -0.44 9.51 -13.33
N LYS A 55 -1.20 10.50 -12.82
CA LYS A 55 -1.23 10.81 -11.38
C LYS A 55 -1.73 9.65 -10.52
N GLY A 56 -2.77 8.94 -10.98
CA GLY A 56 -3.28 7.77 -10.28
C GLY A 56 -2.23 6.64 -10.25
N GLN A 57 -1.50 6.44 -11.34
CA GLN A 57 -0.41 5.46 -11.40
C GLN A 57 0.77 5.86 -10.49
N GLU A 58 1.15 7.13 -10.48
CA GLU A 58 2.19 7.67 -9.59
C GLU A 58 1.82 7.48 -8.11
N MET A 59 0.58 7.75 -7.74
CA MET A 59 0.09 7.53 -6.37
C MET A 59 0.22 6.05 -5.97
N VAL A 60 -0.19 5.12 -6.84
CA VAL A 60 -0.08 3.67 -6.57
C VAL A 60 1.39 3.25 -6.46
N LEU A 61 2.26 3.76 -7.33
CA LEU A 61 3.70 3.48 -7.27
C LEU A 61 4.34 3.97 -5.97
N GLN A 62 4.01 5.19 -5.54
CA GLN A 62 4.48 5.72 -4.25
C GLN A 62 4.00 4.87 -3.08
N CYS A 63 2.73 4.44 -3.11
CA CYS A 63 2.19 3.57 -2.07
C CYS A 63 2.88 2.20 -2.05
N ALA A 64 3.17 1.62 -3.22
CA ALA A 64 3.90 0.37 -3.33
C ALA A 64 5.33 0.48 -2.79
N GLU A 65 6.05 1.56 -3.10
CA GLU A 65 7.40 1.80 -2.59
C GLU A 65 7.42 1.90 -1.06
N LYS A 66 6.51 2.70 -0.49
CA LYS A 66 6.37 2.86 0.97
C LYS A 66 5.97 1.55 1.66
N THR A 67 5.10 0.76 1.03
CA THR A 67 4.69 -0.57 1.54
C THR A 67 5.86 -1.54 1.61
N ARG A 68 6.73 -1.57 0.59
CA ARG A 68 7.96 -2.39 0.62
C ARG A 68 8.89 -1.98 1.76
N ARG A 69 9.01 -0.67 2.05
CA ARG A 69 9.80 -0.18 3.19
C ARG A 69 9.22 -0.65 4.52
N ILE A 70 7.90 -0.59 4.69
CA ILE A 70 7.21 -1.09 5.88
C ILE A 70 7.43 -2.59 6.06
N GLN A 71 7.29 -3.38 4.99
CA GLN A 71 7.58 -4.83 5.01
C GLN A 71 9.01 -5.12 5.47
N HIS A 72 9.99 -4.38 4.96
CA HIS A 72 11.39 -4.52 5.38
C HIS A 72 11.61 -4.15 6.84
N GLN A 73 10.96 -3.09 7.34
CA GLN A 73 11.04 -2.65 8.74
C GLN A 73 10.43 -3.67 9.71
N LEU A 74 9.26 -4.24 9.35
CA LEU A 74 8.60 -5.30 10.12
C LEU A 74 9.50 -6.55 10.25
N ASN A 75 10.16 -6.93 9.16
CA ASN A 75 11.06 -8.10 9.14
C ASN A 75 12.42 -7.86 9.82
N SER A 76 12.85 -6.60 10.00
CA SER A 76 14.17 -6.27 10.54
C SER A 76 14.17 -5.86 12.02
N ASN A 77 13.01 -5.84 12.67
CA ASN A 77 12.84 -5.60 14.12
C ASN A 77 13.48 -4.29 14.63
N LYS A 78 13.70 -3.30 13.74
CA LYS A 78 14.63 -2.19 14.02
C LYS A 78 14.14 -0.77 13.74
N GLU A 79 12.88 -0.53 13.39
CA GLU A 79 12.45 0.87 13.20
C GLU A 79 10.94 1.08 13.37
N ASP A 80 10.57 2.33 13.61
CA ASP A 80 9.24 2.80 13.99
C ASP A 80 8.24 2.67 12.81
N VAL A 81 7.75 1.45 12.58
CA VAL A 81 6.73 1.08 11.57
C VAL A 81 5.53 2.04 11.59
N TYR A 82 5.24 2.62 12.75
CA TYR A 82 4.21 3.62 12.95
C TYR A 82 4.42 4.88 12.10
N PHE A 83 5.64 5.41 12.04
CA PHE A 83 5.95 6.62 11.27
C PHE A 83 5.79 6.36 9.76
N SER A 84 6.30 5.23 9.28
CA SER A 84 6.17 4.82 7.88
C SER A 84 4.72 4.60 7.47
N LEU A 85 3.88 4.01 8.34
CA LEU A 85 2.44 3.89 8.09
C LEU A 85 1.75 5.25 8.03
N THR A 86 2.14 6.18 8.91
CA THR A 86 1.59 7.55 8.91
C THR A 86 1.96 8.29 7.62
N ASP A 87 3.18 8.12 7.13
CA ASP A 87 3.64 8.69 5.86
C ASP A 87 2.93 8.06 4.64
N LEU A 88 2.65 6.76 4.68
CA LEU A 88 1.85 6.08 3.66
C LEU A 88 0.40 6.59 3.65
N GLU A 89 -0.22 6.79 4.82
CA GLU A 89 -1.58 7.35 4.93
C GLU A 89 -1.71 8.77 4.34
N LYS A 90 -0.63 9.57 4.33
CA LYS A 90 -0.61 10.94 3.78
C LYS A 90 -0.46 11.00 2.26
N THR A 91 -0.01 9.91 1.63
CA THR A 91 0.02 9.80 0.16
C THR A 91 -1.38 9.69 -0.43
N TYR A 92 -2.37 9.40 0.43
CA TYR A 92 -3.77 9.17 0.13
C TYR A 92 -4.68 10.35 0.41
#